data_AF-A0A2N5A6U0-F1
#
_entry.id   AF-A0A2N5A6U0-F1
#
_cell.length_a   1.000
_cell.length_b   1.000
_cell.length_c   1.000
_cell.angle_alpha   90.00
_cell.angle_beta   90.00
_cell.angle_gamma   90.00
#
_symmetry.space_group_name_H-M   'P 1'
#
loop_
_entity.id
_entity.type
_entity.pdbx_description
1 polymer ?
#
loop_
_entity_poly.entity_id
_entity_poly.type
_entity_poly.pdbx_seq_one_letter_code
_entity_poly.pdbx_strand_id
1 'polypeptide(L)'
;DVYRDRFLKGESDLVLSYTTSPAYHIIEEKKDNYAAASFAEGHYLQVEVAARTAASKQPELAEKFLKFMVSPGFQNAIPTGNWMYPVTQVALPAGFDTLVKPQTTLAFTPQQVASERQTWISAWQRAVSR
;
A
#
# COMPACT_ATOMS: atom_id res chain seq x y z
N ASP A 1 -6.96 -10.68 4.70
CA ASP A 1 -7.28 -9.34 5.24
C ASP A 1 -8.80 -9.30 5.39
N VAL A 2 -9.32 -9.13 6.60
CA VAL A 2 -10.73 -9.40 6.93
C VAL A 2 -11.69 -8.55 6.11
N TYR A 3 -11.34 -7.31 5.78
CA TYR A 3 -12.21 -6.41 5.01
C TYR A 3 -12.26 -6.77 3.53
N ARG A 4 -11.11 -7.13 2.95
CA ARG A 4 -11.07 -7.70 1.59
C ARG A 4 -11.92 -8.97 1.53
N ASP A 5 -11.80 -9.85 2.51
CA ASP A 5 -12.50 -11.12 2.49
C ASP A 5 -14.03 -10.95 2.62
N ARG A 6 -14.52 -9.90 3.30
CA ARG A 6 -15.94 -9.50 3.35
C ARG A 6 -16.42 -8.91 2.03
N PHE A 7 -15.63 -8.03 1.42
CA PHE A 7 -15.91 -7.48 0.08
C PHE A 7 -16.03 -8.60 -0.96
N LEU A 8 -15.08 -9.55 -0.96
CA LEU A 8 -15.11 -10.69 -1.89
C LEU A 8 -16.30 -11.65 -1.66
N LYS A 9 -16.93 -11.60 -0.48
CA LYS A 9 -18.17 -12.33 -0.16
C LYS A 9 -19.44 -11.54 -0.47
N GLY A 10 -19.31 -10.31 -0.99
CA GLY A 10 -20.45 -9.46 -1.33
C GLY A 10 -21.07 -8.73 -0.14
N GLU A 11 -20.36 -8.56 0.98
CA GLU A 11 -20.87 -7.78 2.13
C GLU A 11 -20.84 -6.26 1.89
N SER A 12 -20.13 -5.78 0.86
CA SER A 12 -20.08 -4.36 0.48
C SER A 12 -19.84 -4.19 -1.02
N ASP A 13 -20.30 -3.06 -1.57
CA ASP A 13 -20.06 -2.68 -2.98
C ASP A 13 -18.63 -2.16 -3.22
N LEU A 14 -18.02 -1.56 -2.19
CA LEU A 14 -16.66 -1.02 -2.22
C LEU A 14 -15.89 -1.39 -0.95
N VAL A 15 -14.56 -1.33 -1.04
CA VAL A 15 -13.64 -1.48 0.09
C VAL A 15 -12.47 -0.51 -0.06
N LEU A 16 -11.98 0.03 1.07
CA LEU A 16 -10.74 0.81 1.06
C LEU A 16 -9.57 -0.16 0.85
N SER A 17 -8.90 -0.01 -0.29
CA SER A 17 -7.72 -0.80 -0.65
C SER A 17 -6.83 0.03 -1.59
N TYR A 18 -5.90 -0.62 -2.30
CA TYR A 18 -4.89 0.06 -3.11
C TYR A 18 -5.23 0.05 -4.60
N THR A 19 -4.68 1.02 -5.34
CA THR A 19 -4.80 1.06 -6.80
C THR A 19 -4.15 -0.13 -7.49
N THR A 20 -3.24 -0.83 -6.79
CA THR A 20 -2.56 -2.04 -7.23
C THR A 20 -3.28 -3.34 -6.87
N SER A 21 -4.33 -3.30 -6.03
CA SER A 21 -5.08 -4.50 -5.64
C SER A 21 -5.67 -5.29 -6.81
N PRO A 22 -6.15 -4.67 -7.91
CA PRO A 22 -6.60 -5.41 -9.09
C PRO A 22 -5.52 -6.30 -9.73
N ALA A 23 -4.22 -5.97 -9.61
CA ALA A 23 -3.16 -6.78 -10.22
C ALA A 23 -3.13 -8.20 -9.67
N TYR A 24 -3.45 -8.41 -8.39
CA TYR A 24 -3.57 -9.75 -7.82
C TYR A 24 -4.62 -10.58 -8.57
N HIS A 25 -5.82 -10.02 -8.76
CA HIS A 25 -6.91 -10.74 -9.42
C HIS A 25 -6.61 -10.98 -10.91
N ILE A 26 -5.97 -10.02 -11.59
CA ILE A 26 -5.59 -10.15 -13.00
C ILE A 26 -4.51 -11.23 -13.18
N ILE A 27 -3.46 -11.20 -12.35
CA ILE A 27 -2.29 -12.05 -12.53
C ILE A 27 -2.52 -13.45 -11.97
N GLU A 28 -3.03 -13.58 -10.74
CA GLU A 28 -3.19 -14.87 -10.06
C GLU A 28 -4.52 -15.54 -10.40
N GLU A 29 -5.62 -14.78 -10.40
CA GLU A 29 -6.97 -15.34 -10.57
C GLU A 29 -7.49 -15.28 -12.01
N LYS A 30 -6.76 -14.62 -12.92
CA LYS A 30 -7.17 -14.36 -14.32
C LYS A 30 -8.54 -13.67 -14.42
N LYS A 31 -8.80 -12.76 -13.48
CA LYS A 31 -10.04 -11.97 -13.35
C LYS A 31 -9.76 -10.49 -13.56
N ASP A 32 -10.50 -9.88 -14.48
CA ASP A 32 -10.40 -8.46 -14.83
C ASP A 32 -11.61 -7.63 -14.33
N ASN A 33 -12.53 -8.27 -13.59
CA ASN A 33 -13.74 -7.64 -13.06
C ASN A 33 -13.53 -6.87 -11.74
N TYR A 34 -12.29 -6.70 -11.29
CA TYR A 34 -11.93 -5.86 -10.14
C TYR A 34 -11.19 -4.62 -10.60
N ALA A 35 -11.56 -3.46 -10.06
CA ALA A 35 -10.95 -2.18 -10.41
C ALA A 35 -10.82 -1.28 -9.19
N ALA A 36 -9.85 -0.38 -9.23
CA ALA A 36 -9.74 0.72 -8.28
C ALA A 36 -10.45 1.96 -8.83
N ALA A 37 -11.31 2.59 -8.02
CA ALA A 37 -12.01 3.80 -8.43
C ALA A 37 -11.04 4.98 -8.58
N SER A 38 -11.07 5.69 -9.71
CA SER A 38 -10.22 6.85 -9.96
C SER A 38 -10.89 8.15 -9.50
N PHE A 39 -10.66 8.55 -8.26
CA PHE A 39 -11.18 9.82 -7.73
C PHE A 39 -10.46 11.05 -8.30
N ALA A 40 -11.23 12.10 -8.60
CA ALA A 40 -10.76 13.30 -9.30
C ALA A 40 -9.85 14.17 -8.41
N GLU A 41 -10.06 14.14 -7.11
CA GLU A 41 -9.29 14.88 -6.10
C GLU A 41 -7.87 14.31 -5.92
N GLY A 42 -7.65 13.06 -6.32
CA GLY A 42 -6.39 12.34 -6.15
C GLY A 42 -6.46 11.22 -5.12
N HIS A 43 -5.32 10.58 -4.90
CA HIS A 43 -5.17 9.44 -3.99
C HIS A 43 -4.05 9.70 -2.99
N TYR A 44 -4.21 9.18 -1.77
CA TYR A 44 -3.22 9.34 -0.71
C TYR A 44 -2.04 8.38 -0.90
N LEU A 45 -0.81 8.91 -0.90
CA LEU A 45 0.41 8.10 -1.03
C LEU A 45 0.73 7.38 0.27
N GLN A 46 1.05 6.09 0.17
CA GLN A 46 1.68 5.34 1.25
C GLN A 46 3.06 4.86 0.82
N VAL A 47 4.05 5.07 1.70
CA VAL A 47 5.38 4.47 1.60
C VAL A 47 5.57 3.58 2.82
N GLU A 48 5.68 2.28 2.60
CA GLU A 48 6.02 1.32 3.66
C GLU A 48 7.51 1.41 3.97
N VAL A 49 7.85 1.44 5.27
CA VAL A 49 9.23 1.66 5.74
C VAL A 49 9.68 0.54 6.67
N ALA A 50 10.98 0.32 6.70
CA ALA A 50 11.64 -0.52 7.69
C ALA A 50 12.82 0.21 8.31
N ALA A 51 13.11 -0.08 9.56
CA ALA A 51 14.22 0.49 10.31
C ALA A 51 14.82 -0.55 11.25
N ARG A 52 16.12 -0.45 11.54
CA ARG A 52 16.75 -1.26 12.59
C ARG A 52 16.32 -0.76 13.96
N THR A 53 16.15 -1.66 14.92
CA THR A 53 15.96 -1.26 16.31
C THR A 53 17.25 -0.71 16.88
N ALA A 54 17.14 0.31 17.74
CA ALA A 54 18.31 0.92 18.40
C ALA A 54 19.05 -0.09 19.29
N ALA A 55 18.31 -1.00 19.92
CA ALA A 55 18.83 -2.03 20.82
C ALA A 55 19.16 -3.37 20.13
N SER A 56 19.27 -3.39 18.80
CA SER A 56 19.58 -4.63 18.07
C SER A 56 20.88 -5.25 18.57
N LYS A 57 20.85 -6.55 18.90
CA LYS A 57 22.06 -7.33 19.21
C LYS A 57 22.88 -7.69 17.97
N GLN A 58 22.34 -7.41 16.77
CA GLN A 58 22.98 -7.67 15.48
C GLN A 58 22.84 -6.44 14.57
N PRO A 59 23.44 -5.29 14.94
CA PRO A 59 23.27 -4.04 14.19
C PRO A 59 23.77 -4.13 12.75
N GLU A 60 24.93 -4.76 12.54
CA GLU A 60 25.50 -4.94 11.21
C GLU A 60 24.63 -5.83 10.30
N LEU A 61 24.03 -6.90 10.87
CA LEU A 61 23.13 -7.77 10.12
C LEU A 61 21.84 -7.05 9.75
N ALA A 62 21.29 -6.26 10.68
CA ALA A 62 20.11 -5.45 10.40
C ALA A 62 20.38 -4.43 9.29
N GLU A 63 21.55 -3.78 9.29
CA GLU A 63 21.95 -2.86 8.21
C GLU A 63 22.15 -3.57 6.88
N LYS A 64 22.74 -4.77 6.87
CA LYS A 64 22.82 -5.61 5.66
C LYS A 64 21.44 -5.95 5.13
N PHE A 65 20.49 -6.28 6.01
CA PHE A 65 19.11 -6.56 5.63
C PHE A 65 18.42 -5.34 5.02
N LEU A 66 18.54 -4.15 5.63
CA LEU A 66 17.96 -2.92 5.07
C LEU A 66 18.57 -2.57 3.70
N LYS A 67 19.87 -2.80 3.50
CA LYS A 67 20.51 -2.66 2.18
C LYS A 67 19.99 -3.69 1.17
N PHE A 68 19.78 -4.93 1.60
CA PHE A 68 19.19 -5.98 0.78
C PHE A 68 17.76 -5.64 0.37
N MET A 69 16.95 -5.03 1.25
CA MET A 69 15.57 -4.64 0.94
C MET A 69 15.47 -3.70 -0.26
N VAL A 70 16.47 -2.86 -0.51
CA VAL A 70 16.49 -1.95 -1.68
C VAL A 70 17.33 -2.49 -2.85
N SER A 71 17.75 -3.76 -2.77
CA SER A 71 18.45 -4.43 -3.88
C SER A 71 17.46 -5.03 -4.89
N PRO A 72 17.90 -5.29 -6.14
CA PRO A 72 17.05 -5.89 -7.16
C PRO A 72 16.41 -7.21 -6.72
N GLY A 73 17.12 -8.06 -5.97
CA GLY A 73 16.60 -9.36 -5.53
C GLY A 73 15.34 -9.24 -4.65
N PHE A 74 15.30 -8.25 -3.77
CA PHE A 74 14.11 -7.98 -2.96
C PHE A 74 13.06 -7.22 -3.77
N GLN A 75 13.46 -6.16 -4.48
CA GLN A 75 12.54 -5.25 -5.17
C GLN A 75 11.80 -5.92 -6.34
N ASN A 76 12.42 -6.90 -7.01
CA ASN A 76 11.77 -7.68 -8.07
C ASN A 76 10.61 -8.55 -7.54
N ALA A 77 10.60 -8.90 -6.24
CA ALA A 77 9.54 -9.70 -5.64
C ALA A 77 8.36 -8.85 -5.14
N ILE A 78 8.51 -7.53 -5.02
CA ILE A 78 7.48 -6.65 -4.46
C ILE A 78 6.17 -6.63 -5.28
N PRO A 79 6.19 -6.50 -6.62
CA PRO A 79 4.95 -6.38 -7.40
C PRO A 79 3.98 -7.54 -7.23
N THR A 80 4.46 -8.78 -7.12
CA THR A 80 3.61 -9.99 -7.02
C THR A 80 3.65 -10.66 -5.65
N GLY A 81 4.55 -10.23 -4.76
CA GLY A 81 4.58 -10.67 -3.37
C GLY A 81 3.73 -9.79 -2.46
N ASN A 82 3.91 -8.47 -2.55
CA ASN A 82 3.23 -7.50 -1.70
C ASN A 82 2.11 -6.72 -2.43
N TRP A 83 1.99 -6.89 -3.76
CA TRP A 83 1.01 -6.16 -4.59
C TRP A 83 1.13 -4.65 -4.48
N MET A 84 2.37 -4.15 -4.46
CA MET A 84 2.72 -2.73 -4.37
C MET A 84 3.75 -2.35 -5.43
N TYR A 85 3.92 -1.05 -5.68
CA TYR A 85 5.02 -0.57 -6.51
C TYR A 85 6.36 -0.68 -5.77
N PRO A 86 7.44 -1.11 -6.44
CA PRO A 86 8.78 -1.13 -5.89
C PRO A 86 9.37 0.29 -5.82
N VAL A 87 10.29 0.50 -4.88
CA VAL A 87 10.95 1.81 -4.68
C VAL A 87 12.11 2.03 -5.65
N THR A 88 12.67 0.95 -6.19
CA THR A 88 13.70 1.01 -7.24
C THR A 88 13.10 0.70 -8.61
N GLN A 89 13.77 1.13 -9.67
CA GLN A 89 13.36 0.82 -11.04
C GLN A 89 13.51 -0.68 -11.31
N VAL A 90 12.38 -1.36 -11.52
CA VAL A 90 12.31 -2.76 -11.96
C VAL A 90 11.29 -2.87 -13.09
N ALA A 91 11.40 -3.92 -13.91
CA ALA A 91 10.37 -4.23 -14.88
C ALA A 91 9.11 -4.73 -14.13
N LEU A 92 7.98 -4.06 -14.33
CA LEU A 92 6.71 -4.51 -13.76
C LEU A 92 6.13 -5.66 -14.62
N PRO A 93 5.49 -6.66 -13.99
CA PRO A 93 4.78 -7.71 -14.72
C PRO A 93 3.63 -7.18 -15.57
N ALA A 94 3.27 -7.92 -16.62
CA ALA A 94 2.06 -7.66 -17.39
C ALA A 94 0.80 -7.66 -16.48
N GLY A 95 -0.10 -6.71 -16.68
CA GLY A 95 -1.27 -6.46 -15.82
C GLY A 95 -1.10 -5.25 -14.89
N PHE A 96 0.13 -4.79 -14.65
CA PHE A 96 0.35 -3.50 -13.95
C PHE A 96 0.12 -2.29 -14.86
N ASP A 97 0.21 -2.47 -16.17
CA ASP A 97 -0.01 -1.46 -17.20
C ASP A 97 -1.48 -1.06 -17.34
N THR A 98 -2.42 -1.92 -16.92
CA THR A 98 -3.86 -1.66 -16.94
C THR A 98 -4.37 -0.99 -15.66
N LEU A 99 -3.52 -0.81 -14.65
CA LEU A 99 -3.92 -0.24 -13.37
C LEU A 99 -4.12 1.26 -13.44
N VAL A 100 -5.06 1.74 -12.62
CA VAL A 100 -5.28 3.17 -12.42
C VAL A 100 -4.04 3.81 -11.79
N LYS A 101 -3.54 4.86 -12.45
CA LYS A 101 -2.51 5.75 -11.91
C LYS A 101 -3.19 7.07 -11.49
N PRO A 102 -3.16 7.42 -10.19
CA PRO A 102 -3.71 8.69 -9.72
C PRO A 102 -3.09 9.88 -10.46
N GLN A 103 -3.93 10.81 -10.91
CA GLN A 103 -3.46 12.06 -11.55
C GLN A 103 -2.87 13.02 -10.52
N THR A 104 -3.43 13.02 -9.31
CA THR A 104 -2.98 13.84 -8.18
C THR A 104 -2.57 12.93 -7.03
N THR A 105 -1.37 13.17 -6.49
CA THR A 105 -0.87 12.47 -5.30
C THR A 105 -1.04 13.37 -4.08
N LEU A 106 -1.74 12.87 -3.07
CA LEU A 106 -2.01 13.55 -1.81
C LEU A 106 -1.09 12.99 -0.72
N ALA A 107 -0.51 13.87 0.11
CA ALA A 107 0.24 13.47 1.28
C ALA A 107 0.28 14.61 2.30
N PHE A 108 0.18 14.28 3.59
CA PHE A 108 0.57 15.19 4.67
C PHE A 108 2.04 14.98 5.01
N THR A 109 2.70 15.99 5.57
CA THR A 109 4.04 15.79 6.12
C THR A 109 3.99 14.92 7.37
N PRO A 110 5.07 14.18 7.70
CA PRO A 110 5.12 13.41 8.94
C PRO A 110 4.84 14.25 10.20
N GLN A 111 5.30 15.51 10.21
CA GLN A 111 5.10 16.44 11.33
C GLN A 111 3.63 16.84 11.48
N GLN A 112 2.93 17.13 10.37
CA GLN A 112 1.49 17.42 10.39
C GLN A 112 0.69 16.22 10.89
N VAL A 113 0.99 15.01 10.39
CA VAL A 113 0.32 13.79 10.88
C VAL A 113 0.59 13.60 12.37
N ALA A 114 1.82 13.80 12.83
CA ALA A 114 2.16 13.66 14.24
C ALA A 114 1.42 14.66 15.15
N SER A 115 1.25 15.92 14.73
CA SER A 115 0.54 16.93 15.52
C SER A 115 -0.97 16.73 15.52
N GLU A 116 -1.57 16.34 14.39
CA GLU A 116 -3.02 16.37 14.21
C GLU A 116 -3.72 15.02 14.38
N ARG A 117 -3.01 13.88 14.23
CA ARG A 117 -3.65 12.55 14.15
C ARG A 117 -4.59 12.26 15.31
N GLN A 118 -4.25 12.69 16.52
CA GLN A 118 -5.07 12.41 17.70
C GLN A 118 -6.42 13.13 17.61
N THR A 119 -6.40 14.38 17.17
CA THR A 119 -7.60 15.20 16.96
C THR A 119 -8.47 14.59 15.87
N TRP A 120 -7.88 14.23 14.73
CA TRP A 120 -8.62 13.62 13.61
C TRP A 120 -9.24 12.27 13.97
N ILE A 121 -8.50 11.38 14.63
CA ILE A 121 -9.02 10.07 15.06
C ILE A 121 -10.16 10.25 16.06
N SER A 122 -10.03 11.18 17.00
CA SER A 122 -11.07 11.45 18.00
C SER A 122 -12.35 12.01 17.35
N ALA A 123 -12.19 12.89 16.36
CA ALA A 123 -13.31 13.42 15.58
C ALA A 123 -13.99 12.32 14.75
N TRP A 124 -13.20 11.49 14.05
CA TRP A 124 -13.68 10.35 13.28
C TRP A 124 -14.46 9.37 14.17
N GLN A 125 -13.88 8.93 15.29
CA GLN A 125 -14.52 7.97 16.19
C GLN A 125 -15.87 8.50 16.71
N ARG A 126 -15.94 9.77 17.13
CA ARG A 126 -17.20 10.39 17.57
C ARG A 126 -18.24 10.47 16.45
N ALA A 127 -17.81 10.67 15.21
CA ALA A 127 -18.72 10.80 14.07
C ALA A 127 -19.31 9.46 13.62
N VAL A 128 -18.59 8.34 13.80
CA VAL A 128 -18.99 7.03 13.24
C VAL A 128 -19.45 6.02 14.30
N SER A 129 -19.25 6.29 15.59
CA SER A 129 -19.69 5.42 16.68
C SER A 129 -21.10 5.81 17.14
N ARG A 130 -21.92 4.80 17.47
CA ARG A 130 -23.24 5.01 18.09
C ARG A 130 -23.13 5.18 19.60
#